data_AF-A0A483K8V0-F1
#
_entry.id   AF-A0A483K8V0-F1
#
_cell.length_a   1.000
_cell.length_b   1.000
_cell.length_c   1.000
_cell.angle_alpha   90.00
_cell.angle_beta   90.00
_cell.angle_gamma   90.00
#
_symmetry.space_group_name_H-M   'P 1'
#
loop_
_entity.id
_entity.type
_entity.pdbx_description
1 polymer ?
#
loop_
_entity_poly.entity_id
_entity_poly.type
_entity_poly.pdbx_seq_one_letter_code
_entity_poly.pdbx_strand_id
1 'polypeptide(L)' 'RQQLLNLSEEDESYRAAVTAELYIREKTHLSRSGVMRILADLKTGGFIEMEEGRLIKIHKLPARY' A
#
# COMPACT_ATOMS: atom_id res chain seq x y z
N ARG A 1 -4.75 -2.39 -6.40
CA ARG A 1 -4.83 -3.62 -5.58
C ARG A 1 -3.59 -4.50 -5.68
N GLN A 2 -3.21 -4.95 -6.88
CA GLN A 2 -2.08 -5.90 -7.06
C GLN A 2 -0.77 -5.44 -6.38
N GLN A 3 -0.38 -4.17 -6.54
CA GLN A 3 0.90 -3.70 -5.98
C GLN A 3 0.95 -3.66 -4.44
N LEU A 4 -0.19 -3.50 -3.76
CA LEU A 4 -0.24 -3.60 -2.29
C LEU A 4 -0.07 -5.04 -1.83
N LEU A 5 -0.70 -5.98 -2.53
CA LEU A 5 -0.55 -7.41 -2.25
C LEU A 5 0.90 -7.85 -2.48
N ASN A 6 1.49 -7.44 -3.60
CA ASN A 6 2.91 -7.69 -3.87
C ASN A 6 3.78 -7.12 -2.75
N LEU A 7 3.58 -5.85 -2.35
CA LEU A 7 4.30 -5.25 -1.23
C LEU A 7 4.13 -6.02 0.08
N SER A 8 2.97 -6.63 0.34
CA SER A 8 2.76 -7.44 1.55
C SER A 8 3.47 -8.79 1.53
N GLU A 9 3.75 -9.31 0.32
CA GLU A 9 4.49 -10.55 0.08
C GLU A 9 6.02 -10.34 0.05
N GLU A 10 6.49 -9.09 -0.10
CA GLU A 10 7.91 -8.75 0.03
C GLU A 10 8.43 -9.03 1.44
N ASP A 11 9.74 -9.24 1.54
CA ASP A 11 10.42 -9.44 2.82
C ASP A 11 10.17 -8.31 3.81
N GLU A 12 10.06 -8.66 5.09
CA GLU A 12 9.82 -7.70 6.18
C GLU A 12 10.87 -6.58 6.20
N SER A 13 12.15 -6.92 5.96
CA SER A 13 13.26 -5.97 5.86
C SER A 13 13.04 -4.94 4.75
N TYR A 14 12.51 -5.37 3.61
CA TYR A 14 12.24 -4.50 2.47
C TYR A 14 11.02 -3.62 2.72
N ARG A 15 9.95 -4.19 3.27
CA ARG A 15 8.74 -3.46 3.68
C ARG A 15 9.03 -2.40 4.74
N ALA A 16 9.95 -2.69 5.66
CA ALA A 16 10.42 -1.75 6.68
C ALA A 16 11.36 -0.68 6.12
N ALA A 17 11.92 -0.87 4.92
CA ALA A 17 12.82 0.09 4.26
C ALA A 17 12.09 1.02 3.28
N VAL A 18 11.04 0.55 2.61
CA VAL A 18 10.28 1.34 1.60
C VAL A 18 8.95 1.88 2.15
N THR A 19 8.48 3.01 1.62
CA THR A 19 7.09 3.46 1.85
C THR A 19 6.17 2.81 0.82
N ALA A 20 4.90 2.59 1.19
CA ALA A 20 3.93 2.02 0.25
C ALA A 20 3.72 2.96 -0.95
N GLU A 21 3.82 4.28 -0.74
CA GLU A 21 3.73 5.26 -1.82
C GLU A 21 4.86 5.10 -2.84
N LEU A 22 6.11 5.03 -2.36
CA LEU A 22 7.28 4.90 -3.23
C LEU A 22 7.22 3.60 -4.02
N TYR A 23 6.96 2.47 -3.36
CA TYR A 23 6.85 1.16 -4.01
C TYR A 23 5.79 1.17 -5.12
N ILE A 24 4.57 1.65 -4.81
CA ILE A 24 3.48 1.67 -5.78
C ILE A 24 3.80 2.62 -6.93
N ARG A 25 4.39 3.79 -6.65
CA ARG A 25 4.76 4.76 -7.68
C ARG A 25 5.87 4.26 -8.60
N GLU A 26 6.82 3.47 -8.09
CA GLU A 26 7.87 2.88 -8.93
C GLU A 26 7.35 1.77 -9.84
N LYS A 27 6.30 1.06 -9.41
CA LYS A 27 5.70 -0.06 -10.16
C LYS A 27 4.48 0.35 -10.99
N THR A 28 4.10 1.63 -10.99
CA THR A 28 2.94 2.14 -11.73
C THR A 28 3.24 3.52 -12.35
N HIS A 29 2.41 3.99 -13.28
CA HIS A 29 2.52 5.36 -13.82
C HIS A 29 1.64 6.37 -13.06
N LEU A 30 1.32 6.09 -11.80
CA LEU A 30 0.48 6.97 -10.98
C LEU A 30 1.29 8.13 -10.42
N SER A 31 0.66 9.30 -10.34
CA SER A 31 1.23 10.42 -9.62
C SER A 31 1.26 10.15 -8.11
N ARG A 32 2.20 10.78 -7.40
CA ARG A 32 2.28 10.71 -5.93
C ARG A 32 0.95 11.04 -5.25
N SER A 33 0.26 12.09 -5.70
CA SER A 33 -1.04 12.47 -5.14
C SER A 33 -2.13 11.43 -5.40
N GLY A 34 -2.13 10.80 -6.58
CA GLY A 34 -3.03 9.70 -6.90
C GLY A 34 -2.80 8.48 -6.01
N VAL A 35 -1.55 8.08 -5.81
CA VAL A 35 -1.19 6.98 -4.90
C VAL A 35 -1.59 7.29 -3.47
N MET A 36 -1.28 8.49 -2.97
CA MET A 36 -1.63 8.91 -1.61
C MET A 36 -3.15 8.93 -1.39
N ARG A 37 -3.94 9.35 -2.38
CA ARG A 37 -5.40 9.32 -2.31
C ARG A 37 -5.91 7.89 -2.16
N ILE A 38 -5.42 6.96 -2.98
CA ILE A 38 -5.81 5.54 -2.90
C ILE A 38 -5.43 4.95 -1.54
N LEU A 39 -4.21 5.22 -1.05
CA LEU A 39 -3.76 4.74 0.26
C LEU A 39 -4.61 5.32 1.40
N ALA A 40 -4.98 6.60 1.34
CA ALA A 40 -5.84 7.25 2.31
C ALA A 40 -7.25 6.63 2.31
N ASP A 41 -7.83 6.39 1.13
CA ASP A 41 -9.14 5.75 1.00
C ASP A 41 -9.12 4.32 1.58
N LEU A 42 -8.04 3.57 1.31
CA LEU A 42 -7.87 2.21 1.82
C LEU A 42 -7.65 2.16 3.34
N LYS A 43 -6.86 3.10 3.87
CA LYS A 43 -6.66 3.25 5.32
C LYS A 43 -7.97 3.63 6.02
N THR A 44 -8.70 4.60 5.47
CA THR A 44 -9.99 5.05 6.01
C THR A 44 -11.04 3.94 5.97
N GLY A 45 -11.05 3.12 4.92
CA GLY A 45 -11.91 1.94 4.81
C GLY A 45 -11.51 0.76 5.71
N GLY A 46 -10.43 0.87 6.49
CA GLY A 46 -9.94 -0.22 7.35
C GLY A 46 -9.37 -1.41 6.58
N PHE A 47 -8.96 -1.22 5.32
CA PHE A 47 -8.41 -2.28 4.48
C PHE A 47 -6.91 -2.47 4.66
N ILE A 48 -6.20 -1.41 5.08
CA ILE A 48 -4.77 -1.44 5.35
C ILE A 48 -4.44 -0.68 6.63
N GLU A 49 -3.42 -1.15 7.35
CA GLU A 49 -2.76 -0.42 8.42
C GLU A 49 -1.43 0.12 7.90
N MET A 50 -1.18 1.39 8.17
CA MET A 50 0.03 2.08 7.76
C MET A 50 0.57 2.95 8.88
N GLU A 51 1.89 2.90 9.06
CA GLU A 51 2.65 3.66 10.04
C GLU A 51 3.86 4.30 9.36
N GLU A 52 4.09 5.59 9.58
CA GLU A 52 5.15 6.38 8.91
C GLU A 52 5.19 6.22 7.37
N GLY A 53 4.05 5.95 6.74
CA GLY A 53 3.95 5.73 5.28
C GLY A 53 4.32 4.33 4.81
N ARG A 54 4.64 3.41 5.72
CA ARG A 54 4.95 2.00 5.47
C ARG A 54 3.72 1.12 5.63
N LEU A 55 3.67 0.02 4.90
CA LEU A 55 2.58 -0.96 4.99
C LEU A 55 2.84 -1.92 6.15
N ILE A 56 1.99 -1.85 7.18
CA ILE A 56 2.08 -2.71 8.36
C ILE A 56 1.25 -3.98 8.15
N LYS A 57 0.01 -3.81 7.71
CA LYS A 57 -0.93 -4.93 7.55
C LYS A 57 -1.92 -4.68 6.43
N ILE A 58 -2.31 -5.76 5.76
CA ILE A 58 -3.47 -5.79 4.86
C ILE A 58 -4.57 -6.59 5.56
N HIS A 59 -5.75 -5.99 5.70
CA HIS A 59 -6.95 -6.67 6.17
C HIS A 59 -7.66 -7.38 5.02
N LYS A 60 -8.79 -8.02 5.31
CA LYS A 60 -9.62 -8.68 4.30
C LYS A 60 -10.14 -7.64 3.32
N LEU A 61 -9.44 -7.49 2.20
CA LEU A 61 -9.90 -6.71 1.07
C LEU A 61 -11.26 -7.30 0.64
N PRO A 62 -12.31 -6.48 0.50
CA PRO A 62 -13.63 -6.96 0.11
C PRO A 62 -13.47 -7.68 -1.23
N ALA A 63 -14.12 -8.83 -1.36
CA ALA A 63 -13.97 -9.73 -2.52
C ALA A 63 -14.35 -9.09 -3.88
N ARG A 64 -14.88 -7.86 -3.87
CA ARG A 64 -15.22 -7.05 -5.04
C ARG A 64 -14.38 -5.78 -5.07
N TYR A 65 -13.11 -5.87 -5.47
CA TYR A 65 -12.30 -4.79 -6.03
C TYR A 65 -11.10 -5.34 -6.80
#